data_AF-A0A0Q6Y002-F1
#
_entry.id   AF-A0A0Q6Y002-F1
#
_cell.length_a   1.000
_cell.length_b   1.000
_cell.length_c   1.000
_cell.angle_alpha   90.00
_cell.angle_beta   90.00
_cell.angle_gamma   90.00
#
_symmetry.space_group_name_H-M   'P 1'
#
loop_
_entity.id
_entity.type
_entity.pdbx_description
1 polymer ?
#
loop_
_entity_poly.entity_id
_entity_poly.type
_entity_poly.pdbx_seq_one_letter_code
_entity_poly.pdbx_strand_id
1 'polypeptide(L)'
;MLDDADLGNRRLTIAGCVRPLDDLTLKLLPDWLEHRRNRWPNAANLHLLINNQTATKTSHARNHWISAPMRGQDATLEGLLIDRQLEEVLTHGPDPLLAEVFGLDEKTAIRYASSARALMEWPLETDPATSLRTH
;
A
#
# COMPACT_ATOMS: atom_id res chain seq x y z
N MET A 1 -7.17 -13.75 -5.56
CA MET A 1 -7.13 -15.14 -5.05
C MET A 1 -5.71 -15.43 -4.59
N LEU A 2 -5.48 -16.53 -3.88
CA LEU A 2 -4.13 -16.95 -3.49
C LEU A 2 -3.22 -17.13 -4.72
N ASP A 3 -3.78 -17.69 -5.79
CA ASP A 3 -3.08 -17.92 -7.06
C ASP A 3 -2.77 -16.62 -7.83
N ASP A 4 -3.37 -15.49 -7.43
CA ASP A 4 -3.04 -14.19 -8.03
C ASP A 4 -1.70 -13.65 -7.53
N ALA A 5 -1.19 -14.17 -6.40
CA ALA A 5 0.07 -13.75 -5.81
C ALA A 5 1.20 -14.72 -6.20
N ASP A 6 2.03 -14.30 -7.14
CA ASP A 6 3.22 -15.03 -7.57
C ASP A 6 4.46 -14.44 -6.89
N LEU A 7 4.79 -14.98 -5.72
CA LEU A 7 5.98 -14.58 -4.96
C LEU A 7 7.29 -14.94 -5.69
N GLY A 8 7.28 -16.01 -6.50
CA GLY A 8 8.47 -16.46 -7.22
C GLY A 8 8.88 -15.49 -8.32
N ASN A 9 7.90 -14.96 -9.05
CA ASN A 9 8.11 -13.96 -10.10
C ASN A 9 7.89 -12.51 -9.63
N ARG A 10 7.64 -12.30 -8.33
CA ARG A 10 7.36 -10.99 -7.73
C ARG A 10 6.21 -10.27 -8.45
N ARG A 11 5.11 -10.97 -8.74
CA ARG A 11 3.96 -10.45 -9.48
C ARG A 11 2.64 -10.68 -8.75
N LEU A 12 1.74 -9.72 -8.87
CA LEU A 12 0.39 -9.76 -8.32
C LEU A 12 -0.62 -9.47 -9.43
N THR A 13 -1.61 -10.34 -9.58
CA THR A 13 -2.71 -10.14 -10.52
C THR A 13 -3.89 -9.48 -9.81
N ILE A 14 -4.19 -8.23 -10.17
CA ILE A 14 -5.33 -7.49 -9.61
C ILE A 14 -6.32 -7.22 -10.74
N ALA A 15 -7.53 -7.76 -10.64
CA ALA A 15 -8.59 -7.60 -11.63
C ALA A 15 -8.15 -7.96 -13.07
N GLY A 16 -7.28 -8.96 -13.21
CA GLY A 16 -6.72 -9.41 -14.50
C GLY A 16 -5.48 -8.64 -14.96
N CYS A 17 -5.09 -7.57 -14.26
CA CYS A 17 -3.86 -6.84 -14.54
C CYS A 17 -2.72 -7.39 -13.70
N VAL A 18 -1.69 -7.92 -14.36
CA VAL A 18 -0.45 -8.34 -13.71
C VAL A 18 0.39 -7.12 -13.40
N ARG A 19 0.85 -7.01 -12.15
CA ARG A 19 1.69 -5.91 -11.66
C ARG A 19 2.89 -6.46 -10.90
N PRO A 20 4.05 -5.81 -10.94
CA PRO A 20 5.15 -6.13 -10.05
C PRO A 20 4.74 -5.88 -8.59
N LEU A 21 5.19 -6.76 -7.67
CA LEU A 21 5.11 -6.51 -6.23
C LEU A 21 6.20 -5.52 -5.83
N ASP A 22 5.80 -4.49 -5.09
CA ASP A 22 6.75 -3.63 -4.40
C ASP A 22 7.46 -4.38 -3.26
N ASP A 23 8.63 -3.87 -2.87
CA ASP A 23 9.49 -4.52 -1.88
C ASP A 23 8.84 -4.68 -0.51
N LEU A 24 7.98 -3.74 -0.09
CA LEU A 24 7.30 -3.82 1.20
C LEU A 24 6.26 -4.94 1.17
N THR A 25 5.43 -4.99 0.14
CA THR A 25 4.44 -6.08 0.00
C THR A 25 5.15 -7.43 -0.14
N LEU A 26 6.26 -7.50 -0.87
CA LEU A 26 7.05 -8.73 -1.01
C LEU A 26 7.57 -9.26 0.34
N LYS A 27 7.94 -8.36 1.26
CA LYS A 27 8.41 -8.73 2.61
C LYS A 27 7.26 -9.16 3.52
N LEU A 28 6.13 -8.45 3.49
CA LEU A 28 5.01 -8.68 4.41
C LEU A 28 4.10 -9.84 3.99
N LEU A 29 4.03 -10.14 2.69
CA LEU A 29 3.10 -11.14 2.16
C LEU A 29 3.39 -12.56 2.66
N PRO A 30 4.64 -13.04 2.75
CA PRO A 30 4.96 -14.33 3.35
C PRO A 30 4.47 -14.45 4.80
N ASP A 31 4.74 -13.43 5.63
CA ASP A 31 4.31 -13.39 7.03
C ASP A 31 2.79 -13.44 7.16
N TRP A 32 2.08 -12.71 6.29
CA TRP A 32 0.62 -12.78 6.21
C TRP A 32 0.12 -14.17 5.82
N LEU A 33 0.72 -14.81 4.82
CA LEU A 33 0.32 -16.14 4.36
C LEU A 33 0.55 -17.20 5.44
N GLU A 34 1.64 -17.10 6.18
CA GLU A 34 1.93 -17.95 7.33
C GLU A 34 0.90 -17.72 8.45
N HIS A 35 0.67 -16.47 8.83
CA HIS A 35 -0.34 -16.11 9.83
C HIS A 35 -1.72 -16.65 9.46
N ARG A 36 -2.12 -16.48 8.20
CA ARG A 36 -3.39 -16.97 7.66
C ARG A 36 -3.49 -18.49 7.77
N ARG A 37 -2.43 -19.23 7.43
CA ARG A 37 -2.38 -20.70 7.50
C ARG A 37 -2.47 -21.19 8.95
N ASN A 38 -1.76 -20.53 9.87
CA ASN A 38 -1.76 -20.89 11.29
C ASN A 38 -3.10 -20.57 11.97
N ARG A 39 -3.72 -19.45 11.60
CA ARG A 39 -4.98 -19.01 12.22
C ARG A 39 -6.22 -19.69 11.64
N TRP A 40 -6.22 -20.01 10.35
CA TRP A 40 -7.32 -20.69 9.66
C TRP A 40 -6.82 -21.84 8.76
N PRO A 41 -6.39 -22.96 9.34
CA PRO A 41 -5.83 -24.08 8.59
C PRO A 41 -6.83 -24.71 7.61
N ASN A 42 -8.12 -24.66 7.93
CA ASN A 42 -9.21 -25.22 7.13
C ASN A 42 -10.04 -24.13 6.42
N ALA A 43 -9.43 -22.98 6.08
CA ALA A 43 -10.14 -21.91 5.39
C ALA A 43 -10.58 -22.36 3.98
N ALA A 44 -11.89 -22.41 3.74
CA ALA A 44 -12.46 -22.66 2.41
C ALA A 44 -12.31 -21.45 1.46
N ASN A 45 -11.87 -20.30 1.99
CA ASN A 45 -11.79 -19.06 1.25
C ASN A 45 -10.45 -18.92 0.50
N LEU A 46 -10.46 -18.91 -0.84
CA LEU A 46 -9.26 -18.74 -1.66
C LEU A 46 -8.86 -17.27 -1.89
N HIS A 47 -9.52 -16.30 -1.27
CA HIS A 47 -9.10 -14.90 -1.34
C HIS A 47 -7.82 -14.67 -0.51
N LEU A 48 -6.97 -13.78 -1.01
CA LEU A 48 -5.67 -13.45 -0.40
C LEU A 48 -5.87 -12.83 0.99
N LEU A 49 -6.78 -11.86 1.07
CA LEU A 49 -7.17 -11.20 2.31
C LEU A 49 -8.49 -11.77 2.82
N ILE A 50 -8.44 -12.33 4.03
CA ILE A 50 -9.60 -12.90 4.72
C ILE A 50 -9.59 -12.46 6.18
N ASN A 51 -10.77 -12.50 6.81
CA ASN A 51 -10.91 -12.23 8.23
C ASN A 51 -11.69 -13.37 8.89
N ASN A 52 -11.90 -13.28 10.21
CA ASN A 52 -12.56 -14.34 10.97
C ASN A 52 -13.99 -14.65 10.47
N GLN A 53 -14.67 -13.68 9.85
CA GLN A 53 -16.03 -13.85 9.33
C GLN A 53 -16.05 -14.44 7.92
N THR A 54 -14.99 -14.22 7.13
CA THR A 54 -14.90 -14.70 5.75
C THR A 54 -14.06 -15.95 5.59
N ALA A 55 -13.27 -16.34 6.59
CA ALA A 55 -12.39 -17.52 6.53
C ALA A 55 -13.14 -18.83 6.20
N THR A 56 -14.35 -19.01 6.73
CA THR A 56 -15.21 -20.20 6.47
C THR A 56 -16.14 -20.04 5.27
N LYS A 57 -16.11 -18.87 4.61
CA LYS A 57 -16.96 -18.54 3.45
C LYS A 57 -16.13 -18.50 2.18
N THR A 58 -16.78 -18.43 1.03
CA THR A 58 -16.11 -18.25 -0.28
C THR A 58 -16.19 -16.82 -0.80
N SER A 59 -16.71 -15.88 0.01
CA SER A 59 -16.87 -14.48 -0.36
C SER A 59 -15.65 -13.64 0.03
N HIS A 60 -15.34 -12.62 -0.77
CA HIS A 60 -14.35 -11.59 -0.45
C HIS A 60 -14.61 -10.92 0.91
N ALA A 61 -13.53 -10.49 1.58
CA ALA A 61 -13.65 -9.61 2.74
C ALA A 61 -14.31 -8.29 2.31
N ARG A 62 -15.30 -7.83 3.08
CA ARG A 62 -15.97 -6.56 2.79
C ARG A 62 -15.00 -5.40 3.06
N ASN A 63 -15.00 -4.39 2.18
CA ASN A 63 -14.09 -3.22 2.27
C ASN A 63 -14.11 -2.52 3.65
N HIS A 64 -15.24 -2.52 4.35
CA HIS A 64 -15.34 -1.92 5.69
C HIS A 64 -14.36 -2.52 6.71
N TRP A 65 -13.95 -3.79 6.54
CA TRP A 65 -12.99 -4.42 7.44
C TRP A 65 -11.58 -3.85 7.28
N ILE A 66 -11.21 -3.43 6.06
CA ILE A 66 -9.92 -2.80 5.78
C ILE A 66 -9.91 -1.36 6.29
N SER A 67 -11.03 -0.65 6.20
CA SER A 67 -11.11 0.76 6.64
C SER A 67 -11.43 0.93 8.13
N ALA A 68 -11.95 -0.09 8.81
CA ALA A 68 -12.28 0.00 10.24
C ALA A 68 -11.08 0.35 11.14
N PRO A 69 -9.88 -0.24 10.97
CA PRO A 69 -8.70 0.13 11.76
C PRO A 69 -8.21 1.56 11.53
N MET A 70 -8.55 2.18 10.40
CA MET A 70 -8.16 3.55 10.06
C MET A 70 -9.11 4.60 10.67
N ARG A 71 -10.24 4.20 11.26
CA ARG A 71 -11.17 5.16 11.86
C ARG A 71 -10.56 5.77 13.11
N GLY A 72 -10.48 7.10 13.14
CA GLY A 72 -9.91 7.85 14.25
C GLY A 72 -8.38 7.89 14.26
N GLN A 73 -7.74 7.44 13.18
CA GLN A 73 -6.33 7.69 12.91
C GLN A 73 -6.20 8.93 12.01
N ASP A 74 -5.13 9.69 12.19
CA ASP A 74 -4.81 10.83 11.31
C ASP A 74 -4.41 10.35 9.90
N ALA A 75 -3.85 9.14 9.81
CA ALA A 75 -3.50 8.49 8.55
C ALA A 75 -4.71 7.76 7.95
N THR A 76 -5.15 8.21 6.77
CA THR A 76 -6.16 7.51 5.97
C THR A 76 -5.51 6.50 5.03
N LEU A 77 -6.28 5.53 4.52
CA LEU A 77 -5.77 4.57 3.53
C LEU A 77 -5.24 5.26 2.26
N GLU A 78 -5.92 6.31 1.81
CA GLU A 78 -5.46 7.13 0.68
C GLU A 78 -4.19 7.91 1.04
N GLY A 79 -4.10 8.45 2.26
CA GLY A 79 -2.89 9.10 2.76
C GLY A 79 -1.69 8.16 2.80
N LEU A 80 -1.86 6.95 3.34
CA LEU A 80 -0.81 5.91 3.36
C LEU A 80 -0.42 5.47 1.94
N LEU A 81 -1.37 5.41 1.02
CA LEU A 81 -1.08 5.11 -0.39
C LEU A 81 -0.23 6.21 -1.02
N ILE A 82 -0.56 7.48 -0.77
CA ILE A 82 0.22 8.63 -1.27
C ILE A 82 1.60 8.66 -0.64
N ASP A 83 1.69 8.45 0.67
CA ASP A 83 2.95 8.42 1.41
C ASP A 83 3.87 7.30 0.91
N ARG A 84 3.33 6.10 0.69
CA ARG A 84 4.08 4.98 0.10
C ARG A 84 4.55 5.27 -1.32
N GLN A 85 3.72 5.91 -2.16
CA GLN A 85 4.12 6.33 -3.52
C GLN A 85 5.22 7.37 -3.48
N LEU A 86 5.14 8.32 -2.54
CA LEU A 86 6.16 9.31 -2.29
C LEU A 86 7.47 8.64 -1.88
N GLU A 87 7.46 7.77 -0.88
CA GLU A 87 8.62 7.00 -0.42
C GLU A 87 9.29 6.21 -1.55
N GLU A 88 8.51 5.57 -2.43
CA GLU A 88 9.04 4.84 -3.58
C GLU A 88 9.79 5.77 -4.54
N VAL A 89 9.21 6.93 -4.85
CA VAL A 89 9.89 7.94 -5.68
C VAL A 89 11.15 8.46 -4.98
N LEU A 90 11.11 8.63 -3.65
CA LEU A 90 12.27 9.11 -2.91
C LEU A 90 13.42 8.10 -2.93
N THR A 91 13.11 6.81 -2.88
CA THR A 91 14.09 5.73 -2.79
C THR A 91 14.67 5.34 -4.15
N HIS A 92 13.83 5.27 -5.19
CA HIS A 92 14.19 4.75 -6.51
C HIS A 92 14.24 5.82 -7.60
N GLY A 93 13.77 7.04 -7.32
CA GLY A 93 13.56 8.08 -8.31
C GLY A 93 12.25 7.89 -9.08
N PRO A 94 11.91 8.83 -9.98
CA PRO A 94 10.71 8.72 -10.81
C PRO A 94 10.93 7.70 -11.92
N ASP A 95 10.63 6.46 -11.59
CA ASP A 95 10.72 5.30 -12.46
C ASP A 95 9.35 4.99 -13.07
N PRO A 96 9.23 4.74 -14.39
CA PRO A 96 8.05 4.13 -15.00
C PRO A 96 7.50 2.90 -14.25
N LEU A 97 8.36 2.13 -13.57
CA LEU A 97 7.97 1.01 -12.71
C LEU A 97 7.02 1.42 -11.57
N LEU A 98 7.07 2.66 -11.09
CA LEU A 98 6.12 3.19 -10.10
C LEU A 98 4.67 3.12 -10.62
N ALA A 99 4.47 3.55 -11.87
CA ALA A 99 3.15 3.52 -12.49
C ALA A 99 2.66 2.08 -12.66
N GLU A 100 3.56 1.14 -12.91
CA GLU A 100 3.24 -0.28 -13.06
C GLU A 100 2.88 -0.95 -11.72
N VAL A 101 3.69 -0.73 -10.68
CA VAL A 101 3.48 -1.26 -9.32
C VAL A 101 2.14 -0.78 -8.76
N PHE A 102 1.88 0.53 -8.80
CA PHE A 102 0.68 1.12 -8.23
C PHE A 102 -0.50 1.16 -9.21
N GLY A 103 -0.27 0.82 -10.48
CA GLY A 103 -1.21 0.93 -11.60
C GLY A 103 -1.84 2.31 -11.71
N LEU A 104 -0.98 3.33 -11.63
CA LEU A 104 -1.35 4.71 -11.82
C LEU A 104 -1.42 5.01 -13.31
N ASP A 105 -2.31 5.93 -13.67
CA ASP A 105 -2.19 6.62 -14.95
C ASP A 105 -0.88 7.42 -15.00
N GLU A 106 -0.24 7.46 -16.17
CA GLU A 106 1.05 8.13 -16.37
C GLU A 106 1.06 9.58 -15.87
N LYS A 107 -0.03 10.34 -16.07
CA LYS A 107 -0.13 11.72 -15.59
C LYS A 107 -0.15 11.81 -14.06
N THR A 108 -0.81 10.84 -13.42
CA THR A 108 -0.86 10.76 -11.96
C THR A 108 0.51 10.41 -11.38
N ALA A 109 1.23 9.48 -12.02
CA ALA A 109 2.59 9.13 -11.64
C ALA A 109 3.56 10.32 -11.77
N ILE A 110 3.51 11.07 -12.90
CA ILE A 110 4.34 12.27 -13.11
C ILE A 110 4.05 13.33 -12.04
N ARG A 111 2.77 13.56 -11.71
CA ARG A 111 2.39 14.54 -10.68
C ARG A 111 2.97 14.19 -9.31
N TYR A 112 2.83 12.94 -8.87
CA TYR A 112 3.39 12.51 -7.58
C TYR A 112 4.91 12.55 -7.57
N ALA A 113 5.55 12.14 -8.66
CA ALA A 113 6.99 12.27 -8.82
C ALA A 113 7.49 13.72 -8.68
N SER A 114 6.72 14.67 -9.22
CA SER A 114 7.04 16.09 -9.17
C SER A 114 6.87 16.66 -7.77
N SER A 115 5.78 16.28 -7.08
CA SER A 115 5.56 16.62 -5.66
C SER A 115 6.66 16.04 -4.76
N ALA A 116 7.09 14.81 -5.01
CA ALA A 116 8.18 14.17 -4.27
C ALA A 116 9.50 14.93 -4.39
N ARG A 117 9.86 15.33 -5.61
CA ARG A 117 11.05 16.16 -5.86
C ARG A 117 10.96 17.51 -5.15
N ALA A 118 9.81 18.17 -5.22
CA ALA A 118 9.61 19.44 -4.52
C ALA A 118 9.78 19.31 -2.99
N LEU A 119 9.38 18.17 -2.41
CA LEU A 119 9.61 17.86 -1.00
C LEU A 119 11.07 17.54 -0.66
N MET A 120 11.85 16.98 -1.60
CA MET A 120 13.30 16.81 -1.41
C MET A 120 14.06 18.13 -1.47
N GLU A 121 13.63 19.05 -2.33
CA GLU A 121 14.26 20.36 -2.50
C GLU A 121 13.93 21.32 -1.35
N TRP A 122 12.84 21.07 -0.63
CA TRP A 122 12.53 21.78 0.60
C TRP A 122 13.22 21.08 1.78
N PRO A 123 14.16 21.73 2.50
CA PRO A 123 14.53 21.23 3.81
C PRO A 123 13.25 21.17 4.63
N LEU A 124 13.01 20.08 5.34
CA LEU A 124 11.90 19.86 6.29
C LEU A 124 11.98 20.83 7.51
N GLU A 125 12.32 22.08 7.28
CA GLU A 125 12.50 23.12 8.28
C GLU A 125 11.50 24.24 7.99
N THR A 126 10.30 24.07 8.51
CA THR A 126 9.48 25.19 8.99
C THR A 126 8.66 24.67 10.16
N ASP A 127 9.32 24.58 11.31
CA ASP A 127 8.65 24.60 12.61
C ASP A 127 7.96 25.98 12.76
N PRO A 128 6.63 26.08 12.84
CA PRO A 128 5.96 27.33 13.12
C PRO A 128 5.87 27.53 14.65
N ALA A 129 6.98 27.39 15.37
CA ALA A 129 7.06 27.62 16.81
C ALA A 129 8.13 28.64 17.18
N THR A 130 8.29 29.73 16.43
CA THR A 130 8.91 30.94 16.99
C THR A 130 8.31 32.20 16.37
N SER A 131 7.14 32.59 16.86
CA SER A 131 6.73 34.00 16.88
C SER A 131 5.99 34.27 18.17
N LEU A 132 6.74 34.20 19.28
CA LEU A 132 6.30 34.74 20.55
C LEU A 132 6.50 36.27 20.48
N ARG A 133 5.46 36.94 19.98
CA ARG A 133 4.94 38.25 20.42
C ARG A 133 5.97 39.20 21.05
N THR A 134 6.44 40.16 20.27
CA THR A 134 7.05 41.41 20.76
C THR A 134 6.07 42.56 20.58
N HIS A 135 6.01 43.41 21.61
CA HIS A 135 5.22 44.63 21.82
C HIS A 135 3.77 44.50 22.31
#